data_AF-A0A958JYF3-F1
#
_entry.id   AF-A0A958JYF3-F1
#
_cell.length_a   1.000
_cell.length_b   1.000
_cell.length_c   1.000
_cell.angle_alpha   90.00
_cell.angle_beta   90.00
_cell.angle_gamma   90.00
#
_symmetry.space_group_name_H-M   'P 1'
#
loop_
_entity.id
_entity.type
_entity.pdbx_description
1 polymer ?
#
loop_
_entity_poly.entity_id
_entity_poly.type
_entity_poly.pdbx_seq_one_letter_code
_entity_poly.pdbx_strand_id
1 'polypeptide(L)'
;SVKLLTDILSLIDPDSFGAALDLRSSIREMAPLFGIENSWELELAAMLGPIGAISLPKEVSNKLFSQDELTVSEQSVVNSVPSLSRDLLKNIPRLGRVSEIVFFHFRGFDESGFPQDAPAGTKIPLEARALRIIRTIHKAHALGLQESELIDSLRKDRTLDPALLKLFAEQTQQQLGIAQVIEEQQYEVSASELLPGQTLLKDVLTEDGTLVVRAGHKINEVSIHRIQNYVRLRGLTPTFIVDCRMPSLEQDHNDTKGAL
;
A
#
# COMPACT_ATOMS: atom_id res chain seq x y z
N SER A 1 -1.46 4.67 29.10
CA SER A 1 -1.38 3.46 28.24
C SER A 1 -1.58 3.89 26.81
N VAL A 2 -0.69 3.51 25.87
CA VAL A 2 -0.77 3.90 24.44
C VAL A 2 -2.07 3.41 23.79
N LYS A 3 -2.55 2.24 24.23
CA LYS A 3 -3.83 1.65 23.77
C LYS A 3 -5.01 2.61 23.97
N LEU A 4 -5.10 3.29 25.10
CA LEU A 4 -6.19 4.24 25.36
C LEU A 4 -6.16 5.42 24.37
N LEU A 5 -4.97 5.87 23.98
CA LEU A 5 -4.82 6.97 23.04
C LEU A 5 -5.26 6.56 21.63
N THR A 6 -4.88 5.35 21.20
CA THR A 6 -5.30 4.78 19.93
C THR A 6 -6.81 4.49 19.91
N ASP A 7 -7.38 4.02 21.03
CA ASP A 7 -8.82 3.76 21.17
C ASP A 7 -9.63 5.08 21.12
N ILE A 8 -9.10 6.17 21.66
CA ILE A 8 -9.75 7.50 21.56
C ILE A 8 -9.67 8.02 20.11
N LEU A 9 -8.52 7.88 19.45
CA LEU A 9 -8.37 8.31 18.05
C LEU A 9 -9.32 7.56 17.12
N SER A 10 -9.50 6.25 17.31
CA SER A 10 -10.45 5.46 16.51
C SER A 10 -11.91 5.85 16.72
N LEU A 11 -12.26 6.45 17.87
CA LEU A 11 -13.59 6.98 18.15
C LEU A 11 -13.81 8.38 17.57
N ILE A 12 -12.77 9.21 17.52
CA ILE A 12 -12.86 10.61 17.06
C ILE A 12 -12.84 10.67 15.52
N ASP A 13 -11.98 9.89 14.88
CA ASP A 13 -11.79 9.88 13.43
C ASP A 13 -11.45 8.47 12.91
N PRO A 14 -12.47 7.63 12.68
CA PRO A 14 -12.28 6.24 12.26
C PRO A 14 -11.54 6.10 10.93
N ASP A 15 -11.77 7.01 9.97
CA ASP A 15 -11.21 6.94 8.63
C ASP A 15 -9.70 7.25 8.66
N SER A 16 -9.30 8.32 9.35
CA SER A 16 -7.88 8.63 9.55
C SER A 16 -7.17 7.55 10.35
N PHE A 17 -7.86 6.91 11.30
CA PHE A 17 -7.31 5.81 12.08
C PHE A 17 -7.11 4.54 11.23
N GLY A 18 -8.06 4.21 10.35
CA GLY A 18 -7.93 3.11 9.38
C GLY A 18 -6.70 3.28 8.50
N ALA A 19 -6.55 4.44 7.87
CA ALA A 19 -5.36 4.76 7.07
C ALA A 19 -4.05 4.68 7.88
N ALA A 20 -4.09 5.05 9.16
CA ALA A 20 -2.93 4.94 10.04
C ALA A 20 -2.57 3.48 10.38
N LEU A 21 -3.54 2.57 10.43
CA LEU A 21 -3.30 1.14 10.58
C LEU A 21 -2.70 0.52 9.31
N ASP A 22 -3.17 0.93 8.14
CA ASP A 22 -2.61 0.45 6.86
C ASP A 22 -1.16 0.91 6.70
N LEU A 23 -0.88 2.19 7.01
CA LEU A 23 0.48 2.72 7.03
C LEU A 23 1.38 1.97 8.03
N ARG A 24 0.84 1.59 9.19
CA ARG A 24 1.56 0.77 10.18
C ARG A 24 1.95 -0.60 9.61
N SER A 25 1.07 -1.23 8.85
CA SER A 25 1.38 -2.50 8.18
C SER A 25 2.52 -2.32 7.17
N SER A 26 2.47 -1.27 6.33
CA SER A 26 3.57 -0.94 5.42
C SER A 26 4.90 -0.67 6.16
N ILE A 27 4.86 -0.04 7.33
CA ILE A 27 6.05 0.18 8.15
C ILE A 27 6.69 -1.12 8.61
N ARG A 28 5.90 -2.11 9.00
CA ARG A 28 6.43 -3.41 9.46
C ARG A 28 7.13 -4.17 8.34
N GLU A 29 6.62 -4.05 7.13
CA GLU A 29 7.20 -4.68 5.95
C GLU A 29 8.48 -3.98 5.50
N MET A 30 8.50 -2.64 5.52
CA MET A 30 9.60 -1.85 4.95
C MET A 30 10.70 -1.49 5.95
N ALA A 31 10.41 -1.40 7.24
CA ALA A 31 11.40 -1.00 8.26
C ALA A 31 12.65 -1.89 8.30
N PRO A 32 12.55 -3.24 8.20
CA PRO A 32 13.73 -4.10 8.13
C PRO A 32 14.63 -3.79 6.93
N LEU A 33 14.05 -3.39 5.79
CA LEU A 33 14.81 -3.03 4.59
C LEU A 33 15.71 -1.81 4.81
N PHE A 34 15.30 -0.91 5.71
CA PHE A 34 16.06 0.28 6.10
C PHE A 34 16.98 0.06 7.29
N GLY A 35 17.15 -1.19 7.73
CA GLY A 35 17.99 -1.55 8.89
C GLY A 35 17.35 -1.21 10.25
N ILE A 36 16.03 -1.02 10.29
CA ILE A 36 15.29 -0.76 11.53
C ILE A 36 14.70 -2.09 12.02
N GLU A 37 15.45 -2.78 12.89
CA GLU A 37 15.03 -4.10 13.42
C GLU A 37 13.81 -4.01 14.35
N ASN A 38 13.69 -2.91 15.10
CA ASN A 38 12.59 -2.70 16.04
C ASN A 38 11.85 -1.40 15.71
N SER A 39 10.80 -1.50 14.91
CA SER A 39 10.06 -0.37 14.36
C SER A 39 8.93 0.16 15.24
N TRP A 40 8.80 -0.27 16.51
CA TRP A 40 7.66 0.13 17.34
C TRP A 40 7.51 1.66 17.52
N GLU A 41 8.62 2.40 17.62
CA GLU A 41 8.59 3.87 17.73
C GLU A 41 8.08 4.51 16.44
N LEU A 42 8.47 3.93 15.30
CA LEU A 42 8.07 4.34 13.97
C LEU A 42 6.60 4.02 13.70
N GLU A 43 6.14 2.83 14.09
CA GLU A 43 4.73 2.42 14.07
C GLU A 43 3.87 3.41 14.87
N LEU A 44 4.26 3.72 16.10
CA LEU A 44 3.53 4.67 16.93
C LEU A 44 3.59 6.10 16.38
N ALA A 45 4.72 6.50 15.78
CA ALA A 45 4.82 7.82 15.15
C ALA A 45 3.85 7.96 13.97
N ALA A 46 3.66 6.91 13.17
CA ALA A 46 2.68 6.91 12.10
C ALA A 46 1.24 6.96 12.63
N MET A 47 0.93 6.18 13.66
CA MET A 47 -0.41 6.15 14.27
C MET A 47 -0.79 7.44 14.98
N LEU A 48 0.17 8.08 15.65
CA LEU A 48 -0.07 9.22 16.52
C LEU A 48 0.32 10.56 15.89
N GLY A 49 1.10 10.54 14.81
CA GLY A 49 1.55 11.74 14.11
C GLY A 49 0.43 12.70 13.70
N PRO A 50 -0.73 12.21 13.22
CA PRO A 50 -1.86 13.07 12.87
C PRO A 50 -2.57 13.72 14.07
N ILE A 51 -2.21 13.46 15.33
CA ILE A 51 -2.98 13.95 16.50
C ILE A 51 -3.12 15.48 16.56
N GLY A 52 -2.13 16.22 16.05
CA GLY A 52 -2.20 17.68 15.94
C GLY A 52 -3.18 18.18 14.89
N ALA A 53 -3.61 17.34 13.94
CA ALA A 53 -4.59 17.73 12.92
C ALA A 53 -5.96 18.06 13.53
N ILE A 54 -6.24 17.63 14.77
CA ILE A 54 -7.46 18.00 15.51
C ILE A 54 -7.61 19.52 15.70
N SER A 55 -6.53 20.30 15.63
CA SER A 55 -6.60 21.76 15.73
C SER A 55 -6.98 22.44 14.42
N LEU A 56 -7.06 21.70 13.31
CA LEU A 56 -7.38 22.27 12.01
C LEU A 56 -8.89 22.59 11.94
N PRO A 57 -9.26 23.75 11.38
CA PRO A 57 -10.64 24.00 10.98
C PRO A 57 -11.12 22.92 10.00
N LYS A 58 -12.41 22.57 10.07
CA LYS A 58 -12.99 21.49 9.26
C LYS A 58 -12.82 21.74 7.76
N GLU A 59 -12.90 22.99 7.33
CA GLU A 59 -12.72 23.41 5.94
C GLU A 59 -11.30 23.10 5.45
N VAL A 60 -10.28 23.35 6.29
CA VAL A 60 -8.88 23.07 5.96
C VAL A 60 -8.61 21.56 5.95
N SER A 61 -9.17 20.84 6.92
CA SER A 61 -9.06 19.37 6.99
C SER A 61 -9.69 18.69 5.76
N ASN A 62 -10.87 19.15 5.33
CA ASN A 62 -11.54 18.64 4.13
C ASN A 62 -10.70 18.89 2.87
N LYS A 63 -10.10 20.09 2.72
CA LYS A 63 -9.22 20.39 1.58
C LYS A 63 -7.99 19.48 1.56
N LEU A 64 -7.39 19.19 2.73
CA LEU A 64 -6.28 18.24 2.83
C LEU A 64 -6.68 16.83 2.39
N PHE A 65 -7.88 16.39 2.77
CA PHE A 65 -8.41 15.08 2.38
C PHE A 65 -8.68 14.99 0.88
N SER A 66 -9.32 16.01 0.30
CA SER A 66 -9.63 16.09 -1.13
C SER A 66 -8.44 16.46 -2.01
N GLN A 67 -7.30 16.83 -1.41
CA GLN A 67 -6.10 17.35 -2.10
C GLN A 67 -6.36 18.65 -2.88
N ASP A 68 -7.25 19.49 -2.37
CA ASP A 68 -7.55 20.81 -2.93
C ASP A 68 -6.44 21.83 -2.60
N GLU A 69 -6.33 22.89 -3.41
CA GLU A 69 -5.38 23.97 -3.15
C GLU A 69 -5.68 24.70 -1.84
N LEU A 70 -4.63 24.88 -1.03
CA LEU A 70 -4.66 25.66 0.20
C LEU A 70 -4.17 27.08 -0.07
N THR A 71 -4.84 28.06 0.51
CA THR A 71 -4.34 29.44 0.57
C THR A 71 -3.08 29.52 1.44
N VAL A 72 -2.30 30.60 1.30
CA VAL A 72 -1.09 30.82 2.11
C VAL A 72 -1.39 30.77 3.62
N SER A 73 -2.52 31.33 4.05
CA SER A 73 -2.94 31.29 5.46
C SER A 73 -3.29 29.88 5.91
N GLU A 74 -4.04 29.12 5.10
CA GLU A 74 -4.39 27.73 5.42
C GLU A 74 -3.14 26.85 5.48
N GLN A 75 -2.22 27.02 4.52
CA GLN A 75 -0.95 26.30 4.50
C GLN A 75 -0.10 26.60 5.76
N SER A 76 -0.10 27.85 6.24
CA SER A 76 0.60 28.22 7.48
C SER A 76 0.04 27.46 8.69
N VAL A 77 -1.30 27.33 8.79
CA VAL A 77 -1.95 26.55 9.85
C VAL A 77 -1.62 25.06 9.72
N VAL A 78 -1.64 24.50 8.51
CA VAL A 78 -1.24 23.10 8.26
C VAL A 78 0.21 22.85 8.67
N ASN A 79 1.12 23.77 8.36
CA ASN A 79 2.53 23.67 8.72
C ASN A 79 2.77 23.73 10.25
N SER A 80 1.78 24.14 11.05
CA SER A 80 1.87 24.13 12.52
C SER A 80 1.58 22.76 13.13
N VAL A 81 0.85 21.88 12.42
CA VAL A 81 0.42 20.55 12.89
C VAL A 81 1.59 19.71 13.41
N PRO A 82 2.75 19.58 12.74
CA PRO A 82 3.85 18.76 13.23
C PRO A 82 4.37 19.22 14.60
N SER A 83 4.42 20.55 14.83
CA SER A 83 4.85 21.11 16.12
C SER A 83 3.86 20.78 17.22
N LEU A 84 2.56 20.93 16.93
CA LEU A 84 1.51 20.60 17.88
C LEU A 84 1.51 19.10 18.21
N SER A 85 1.60 18.22 17.21
CA SER A 85 1.68 16.78 17.43
C SER A 85 2.86 16.40 18.31
N ARG A 86 4.06 16.95 18.04
CA ARG A 86 5.22 16.76 18.90
C ARG A 86 4.95 17.22 20.33
N ASP A 87 4.39 18.41 20.50
CA ASP A 87 4.17 19.01 21.81
C ASP A 87 3.12 18.25 22.65
N LEU A 88 2.13 17.64 22.00
CA LEU A 88 1.19 16.74 22.66
C LEU A 88 1.87 15.43 23.10
N LEU A 89 2.70 14.85 22.22
CA LEU A 89 3.34 13.56 22.47
C LEU A 89 4.52 13.64 23.45
N LYS A 90 5.31 14.71 23.44
CA LYS A 90 6.51 14.86 24.29
C LYS A 90 6.18 14.84 25.79
N ASN A 91 4.95 15.22 26.16
CA ASN A 91 4.48 15.24 27.54
C ASN A 91 4.07 13.84 28.04
N ILE A 92 3.98 12.84 27.16
CA ILE A 92 3.63 11.47 27.51
C ILE A 92 4.91 10.69 27.82
N PRO A 93 5.04 10.08 29.01
CA PRO A 93 6.21 9.26 29.35
C PRO A 93 6.49 8.19 28.31
N ARG A 94 7.78 8.02 27.95
CA ARG A 94 8.28 7.05 26.96
C ARG A 94 7.98 7.37 25.49
N LEU A 95 7.31 8.48 25.17
CA LEU A 95 7.05 8.89 23.78
C LEU A 95 7.99 9.99 23.25
N GLY A 96 9.10 10.27 23.96
CA GLY A 96 10.08 11.27 23.53
C GLY A 96 10.59 11.02 22.10
N ARG A 97 11.14 9.83 21.84
CA ARG A 97 11.61 9.45 20.49
C ARG A 97 10.49 9.43 19.46
N VAL A 98 9.30 8.95 19.81
CA VAL A 98 8.12 8.99 18.93
C VAL A 98 7.78 10.43 18.53
N SER A 99 7.82 11.37 19.47
CA SER A 99 7.56 12.79 19.20
C SER A 99 8.61 13.41 18.27
N GLU A 100 9.88 12.98 18.38
CA GLU A 100 10.95 13.42 17.47
C GLU A 100 10.73 12.89 16.06
N ILE A 101 10.34 11.62 15.90
CA ILE A 101 10.01 11.03 14.59
C ILE A 101 8.85 11.80 13.94
N VAL A 102 7.77 12.05 14.70
CA VAL A 102 6.62 12.83 14.25
C VAL A 102 7.01 14.25 13.84
N PHE A 103 7.96 14.86 14.54
CA PHE A 103 8.40 16.22 14.22
C PHE A 103 9.29 16.26 12.98
N PHE A 104 10.28 15.39 12.89
CA PHE A 104 11.33 15.47 11.88
C PHE A 104 11.01 14.78 10.55
N HIS A 105 9.98 13.94 10.45
CA HIS A 105 9.67 13.29 9.16
C HIS A 105 9.17 14.27 8.07
N PHE A 106 8.77 15.49 8.46
CA PHE A 106 8.45 16.56 7.51
C PHE A 106 9.68 17.29 6.96
N ARG A 107 10.86 17.06 7.56
CA ARG A 107 12.12 17.67 7.13
C ARG A 107 12.63 16.93 5.89
N GLY A 108 12.87 17.68 4.83
CA GLY A 108 13.49 17.19 3.61
C GLY A 108 14.97 16.88 3.82
N PHE A 109 15.43 15.79 3.20
CA PHE A 109 16.82 15.40 3.19
C PHE A 109 17.73 16.50 2.59
N ASP A 110 17.23 17.22 1.58
CA ASP A 110 17.83 18.37 0.90
C ASP A 110 17.66 19.72 1.63
N GLU A 111 17.34 19.69 2.92
CA GLU A 111 17.12 20.88 3.77
C GLU A 111 15.78 21.59 3.56
N SER A 112 14.97 21.14 2.60
CA SER A 112 13.62 21.67 2.40
C SER A 112 12.65 21.25 3.52
N GLY A 113 11.45 21.82 3.49
CA GLY A 113 10.37 21.44 4.40
C GLY A 113 10.46 22.08 5.79
N PHE A 114 9.85 21.41 6.76
CA PHE A 114 9.72 21.88 8.14
C PHE A 114 10.27 20.82 9.10
N PRO A 115 10.93 21.19 10.20
CA PRO A 115 11.26 22.56 10.65
C PRO A 115 12.42 23.17 9.85
N GLN A 116 12.49 24.49 9.71
CA GLN A 116 13.59 25.15 8.97
C GLN A 116 14.95 25.05 9.69
N ASP A 117 14.96 25.08 11.02
CA ASP A 117 16.17 24.98 11.84
C ASP A 117 16.48 23.53 12.31
N ALA A 118 16.11 22.53 11.51
CA ALA A 118 16.34 21.12 11.82
C ALA A 118 17.64 20.58 11.19
N PRO A 119 18.14 19.42 11.67
CA PRO A 119 19.23 18.71 11.03
C PRO A 119 18.92 18.37 9.57
N ALA A 120 19.97 18.18 8.77
CA ALA A 120 19.88 17.88 7.34
C ALA A 120 20.55 16.55 6.98
N GLY A 121 20.17 16.00 5.83
CA GLY A 121 20.72 14.75 5.32
C GLY A 121 20.67 13.62 6.37
N THR A 122 21.80 12.94 6.54
CA THR A 122 21.92 11.81 7.49
C THR A 122 21.86 12.20 8.97
N LYS A 123 21.90 13.50 9.29
CA LYS A 123 21.70 13.98 10.67
C LYS A 123 20.23 13.97 11.09
N ILE A 124 19.30 13.86 10.15
CA ILE A 124 17.88 13.60 10.44
C ILE A 124 17.78 12.17 11.02
N PRO A 125 17.02 11.94 12.12
CA PRO A 125 16.84 10.61 12.68
C PRO A 125 16.44 9.59 11.59
N LEU A 126 17.04 8.39 11.65
CA LEU A 126 16.84 7.35 10.63
C LEU A 126 15.35 7.02 10.49
N GLU A 127 14.67 6.85 11.61
CA GLU A 127 13.25 6.51 11.66
C GLU A 127 12.38 7.64 11.07
N ALA A 128 12.78 8.91 11.19
CA ALA A 128 12.08 10.04 10.56
C ALA A 128 12.25 10.05 9.04
N ARG A 129 13.47 9.78 8.55
CA ARG A 129 13.75 9.63 7.10
C ARG A 129 12.97 8.45 6.52
N ALA A 130 12.95 7.32 7.23
CA ALA A 130 12.19 6.13 6.86
C ALA A 130 10.68 6.41 6.83
N LEU A 131 10.12 7.05 7.87
CA LEU A 131 8.69 7.37 7.92
C LEU A 131 8.25 8.19 6.71
N ARG A 132 9.05 9.20 6.34
CA ARG A 132 8.78 10.05 5.18
C ARG A 132 8.67 9.23 3.90
N ILE A 133 9.64 8.36 3.64
CA ILE A 133 9.67 7.49 2.45
C ILE A 133 8.47 6.53 2.45
N ILE A 134 8.23 5.83 3.55
CA ILE A 134 7.15 4.84 3.66
C ILE A 134 5.79 5.50 3.45
N ARG A 135 5.58 6.70 4.02
CA ARG A 135 4.34 7.46 3.83
C ARG A 135 4.17 7.92 2.37
N THR A 136 5.24 8.33 1.70
CA THR A 136 5.18 8.69 0.27
C THR A 136 4.82 7.48 -0.59
N ILE A 137 5.45 6.33 -0.35
CA ILE A 137 5.15 5.07 -1.04
C ILE A 137 3.69 4.65 -0.78
N HIS A 138 3.28 4.63 0.49
CA HIS A 138 1.92 4.27 0.89
C HIS A 138 0.87 5.15 0.21
N LYS A 139 1.09 6.48 0.15
CA LYS A 139 0.19 7.40 -0.56
C LYS A 139 0.16 7.10 -2.06
N ALA A 140 1.31 6.82 -2.67
CA ALA A 140 1.38 6.51 -4.10
C ALA A 140 0.67 5.19 -4.45
N HIS A 141 0.83 4.15 -3.63
CA HIS A 141 0.10 2.89 -3.79
C HIS A 141 -1.41 3.06 -3.61
N ALA A 142 -1.85 3.87 -2.64
CA ALA A 142 -3.26 4.21 -2.47
C ALA A 142 -3.86 4.96 -3.69
N LEU A 143 -3.01 5.66 -4.46
CA LEU A 143 -3.38 6.32 -5.72
C LEU A 143 -3.25 5.40 -6.95
N GLY A 144 -2.86 4.14 -6.77
CA GLY A 144 -2.74 3.14 -7.83
C GLY A 144 -1.55 3.34 -8.77
N LEU A 145 -0.50 4.05 -8.35
CA LEU A 145 0.71 4.22 -9.16
C LEU A 145 1.39 2.87 -9.40
N GLN A 146 1.82 2.65 -10.65
CA GLN A 146 2.59 1.46 -11.01
C GLN A 146 3.99 1.51 -10.39
N GLU A 147 4.54 0.34 -10.04
CA GLU A 147 5.78 0.26 -9.27
C GLU A 147 6.98 0.88 -9.99
N SER A 148 7.07 0.73 -11.33
CA SER A 148 8.12 1.36 -12.13
C SER A 148 8.03 2.89 -12.10
N GLU A 149 6.81 3.44 -12.20
CA GLU A 149 6.56 4.88 -12.17
C GLU A 149 6.83 5.45 -10.77
N LEU A 150 6.45 4.72 -9.73
CA LEU A 150 6.74 5.05 -8.35
C LEU A 150 8.25 5.18 -8.13
N ILE A 151 9.04 4.15 -8.45
CA ILE A 151 10.49 4.17 -8.27
C ILE A 151 11.13 5.37 -9.00
N ASP A 152 10.72 5.63 -10.23
CA ASP A 152 11.25 6.76 -11.01
C ASP A 152 10.86 8.12 -10.43
N SER A 153 9.66 8.24 -9.87
CA SER A 153 9.22 9.46 -9.17
C SER A 153 10.02 9.68 -7.87
N LEU A 154 10.22 8.62 -7.08
CA LEU A 154 10.95 8.69 -5.81
C LEU A 154 12.42 9.07 -6.03
N ARG A 155 13.08 8.51 -7.06
CA ARG A 155 14.48 8.84 -7.41
C ARG A 155 14.70 10.31 -7.74
N LYS A 156 13.67 11.01 -8.23
CA LYS A 156 13.73 12.43 -8.57
C LYS A 156 13.46 13.34 -7.36
N ASP A 157 12.83 12.81 -6.31
CA ASP A 157 12.51 13.55 -5.10
C ASP A 157 13.74 13.70 -4.20
N ARG A 158 14.36 14.88 -4.27
CA ARG A 158 15.55 15.24 -3.46
C ARG A 158 15.26 15.36 -1.97
N THR A 159 13.99 15.45 -1.58
CA THR A 159 13.59 15.55 -0.18
C THR A 159 13.66 14.20 0.54
N LEU A 160 13.81 13.10 -0.18
CA LEU A 160 13.91 11.74 0.34
C LEU A 160 15.38 11.31 0.44
N ASP A 161 15.66 10.40 1.37
CA ASP A 161 17.01 9.88 1.54
C ASP A 161 17.39 8.94 0.37
N PRO A 162 18.40 9.29 -0.45
CA PRO A 162 18.76 8.49 -1.62
C PRO A 162 19.31 7.11 -1.26
N ALA A 163 19.92 6.92 -0.09
CA ALA A 163 20.43 5.63 0.35
C ALA A 163 19.28 4.68 0.70
N LEU A 164 18.25 5.17 1.39
CA LEU A 164 17.07 4.37 1.71
C LEU A 164 16.23 4.07 0.45
N LEU A 165 16.10 5.04 -0.46
CA LEU A 165 15.45 4.82 -1.75
C LEU A 165 16.15 3.76 -2.60
N LYS A 166 17.48 3.72 -2.56
CA LYS A 166 18.26 2.69 -3.24
C LYS A 166 17.95 1.30 -2.68
N LEU A 167 17.93 1.15 -1.35
CA LEU A 167 17.57 -0.13 -0.69
C LEU A 167 16.16 -0.59 -1.07
N PHE A 168 15.18 0.34 -1.07
CA PHE A 168 13.82 0.04 -1.51
C PHE A 168 13.79 -0.41 -2.98
N ALA A 169 14.40 0.37 -3.88
CA ALA A 169 14.41 0.05 -5.31
C ALA A 169 15.10 -1.29 -5.62
N GLU A 170 16.20 -1.62 -4.94
CA GLU A 170 16.90 -2.90 -5.10
C GLU A 170 16.02 -4.07 -4.63
N GLN A 171 15.36 -3.95 -3.47
CA GLN A 171 14.46 -4.97 -2.97
C GLN A 171 13.25 -5.17 -3.89
N THR A 172 12.63 -4.08 -4.34
CA THR A 172 11.48 -4.13 -5.24
C THR A 172 11.88 -4.73 -6.58
N GLN A 173 13.05 -4.38 -7.13
CA GLN A 173 13.55 -4.99 -8.37
C GLN A 173 13.86 -6.47 -8.20
N GLN A 174 14.35 -6.93 -7.04
CA GLN A 174 14.52 -8.35 -6.77
C GLN A 174 13.17 -9.07 -6.71
N GLN A 175 12.17 -8.49 -6.04
CA GLN A 175 10.82 -9.05 -5.96
C GLN A 175 10.14 -9.09 -7.33
N LEU A 176 10.27 -8.01 -8.12
CA LEU A 176 9.79 -7.96 -9.50
C LEU A 176 10.59 -8.88 -10.42
N GLY A 177 11.89 -9.05 -10.23
CA GLY A 177 12.71 -9.99 -10.97
C GLY A 177 12.33 -11.44 -10.67
N ILE A 178 12.00 -11.76 -9.42
CA ILE A 178 11.43 -13.04 -9.01
C ILE A 178 10.01 -13.21 -9.61
N ALA A 179 9.19 -12.16 -9.59
CA ALA A 179 7.86 -12.15 -10.19
C ALA A 179 7.88 -12.10 -11.74
N GLN A 180 8.98 -11.71 -12.38
CA GLN A 180 9.18 -11.79 -13.82
C GLN A 180 9.75 -13.15 -14.24
N VAL A 181 10.41 -13.88 -13.34
CA VAL A 181 10.77 -15.29 -13.55
C VAL A 181 9.54 -16.19 -13.39
N ILE A 182 8.56 -15.79 -12.56
CA ILE A 182 7.18 -16.25 -12.68
C ILE A 182 6.50 -15.35 -13.72
N GLU A 183 6.92 -15.41 -14.98
CA GLU A 183 6.03 -14.95 -16.06
C GLU A 183 4.66 -15.56 -15.74
N GLU A 184 3.62 -14.73 -15.59
CA GLU A 184 2.26 -15.17 -15.84
C GLU A 184 2.28 -15.63 -17.30
N GLN A 185 2.69 -16.87 -17.53
CA GLN A 185 2.75 -17.44 -18.85
C GLN A 185 1.30 -17.56 -19.27
N GLN A 186 0.86 -16.57 -20.02
CA GLN A 186 -0.48 -16.53 -20.54
C GLN A 186 -0.54 -17.52 -21.68
N TYR A 187 -1.37 -18.53 -21.52
CA TYR A 187 -1.56 -19.54 -22.53
C TYR A 187 -2.91 -19.36 -23.19
N GLU A 188 -2.88 -19.22 -24.51
CA GLU A 188 -4.09 -19.33 -25.31
C GLU A 188 -4.43 -20.80 -25.51
N VAL A 189 -5.61 -21.21 -25.02
CA VAL A 189 -6.12 -22.59 -25.05
C VAL A 189 -7.51 -22.61 -25.67
N SER A 190 -7.86 -23.70 -26.34
CA SER A 190 -9.22 -23.95 -26.84
C SER A 190 -10.16 -24.45 -25.72
N ALA A 191 -11.47 -24.44 -25.96
CA ALA A 191 -12.46 -24.96 -24.99
C ALA A 191 -12.25 -26.44 -24.62
N SER A 192 -11.60 -27.22 -25.50
CA SER A 192 -11.22 -28.62 -25.26
C SER A 192 -9.95 -28.79 -24.43
N GLU A 193 -9.15 -27.74 -24.29
CA GLU A 193 -7.86 -27.72 -23.58
C GLU A 193 -7.98 -27.07 -22.19
N LEU A 194 -9.18 -26.62 -21.81
CA LEU A 194 -9.46 -26.12 -20.47
C LEU A 194 -9.40 -27.26 -19.45
N LEU A 195 -8.63 -27.06 -18.38
CA LEU A 195 -8.41 -28.03 -17.31
C LEU A 195 -8.83 -27.44 -15.95
N PRO A 196 -9.40 -28.26 -15.04
CA PRO A 196 -9.66 -27.83 -13.67
C PRO A 196 -8.37 -27.36 -12.98
N GLY A 197 -8.43 -26.21 -12.32
CA GLY A 197 -7.30 -25.61 -11.61
C GLY A 197 -6.67 -24.40 -12.31
N GLN A 198 -6.90 -24.22 -13.61
CA GLN A 198 -6.48 -23.01 -14.36
C GLN A 198 -7.26 -21.77 -13.89
N THR A 199 -6.71 -20.58 -14.07
CA THR A 199 -7.40 -19.30 -13.86
C THR A 199 -7.59 -18.57 -15.18
N LEU A 200 -8.82 -18.15 -15.48
CA LEU A 200 -9.09 -17.32 -16.66
C LEU A 200 -8.53 -15.92 -16.47
N LEU A 201 -7.71 -15.46 -17.42
CA LEU A 201 -7.09 -14.14 -17.39
C LEU A 201 -7.87 -13.08 -18.19
N LYS A 202 -8.89 -13.48 -18.96
CA LYS A 202 -9.79 -12.58 -19.70
C LYS A 202 -11.26 -12.99 -19.56
N ASP A 203 -12.14 -12.01 -19.64
CA ASP A 203 -13.59 -12.22 -19.67
C ASP A 203 -13.97 -13.05 -20.91
N VAL A 204 -14.87 -14.01 -20.70
CA VAL A 204 -15.46 -14.84 -21.75
C VAL A 204 -16.82 -14.26 -22.12
N LEU A 205 -16.92 -13.73 -23.33
CA LEU A 205 -18.12 -13.09 -23.87
C LEU A 205 -18.63 -13.87 -25.08
N THR A 206 -19.95 -13.98 -25.22
CA THR A 206 -20.58 -14.42 -26.48
C THR A 206 -20.46 -13.36 -27.58
N GLU A 207 -20.69 -13.75 -28.84
CA GLU A 207 -20.68 -12.82 -29.99
C GLU A 207 -21.62 -11.60 -29.82
N ASP A 208 -22.72 -11.75 -29.08
CA ASP A 208 -23.66 -10.68 -28.73
C ASP A 208 -23.27 -9.89 -27.46
N GLY A 209 -22.08 -10.15 -26.90
CA GLY A 209 -21.50 -9.39 -25.79
C GLY A 209 -21.96 -9.83 -24.39
N THR A 210 -22.67 -10.96 -24.26
CA THR A 210 -23.10 -11.47 -22.96
C THR A 210 -21.93 -12.13 -22.22
N LEU A 211 -21.69 -11.71 -20.97
CA LEU A 211 -20.65 -12.30 -20.12
C LEU A 211 -21.03 -13.72 -19.68
N VAL A 212 -20.23 -14.70 -20.07
CA VAL A 212 -20.38 -16.11 -19.70
C VAL A 212 -19.57 -16.43 -18.46
N VAL A 213 -18.31 -16.01 -18.42
CA VAL A 213 -17.38 -16.19 -17.29
C VAL A 213 -16.47 -14.96 -17.17
N ARG A 214 -16.21 -14.50 -15.95
CA ARG A 214 -15.36 -13.33 -15.68
C ARG A 214 -13.88 -13.72 -15.53
N ALA A 215 -12.97 -12.84 -15.92
CA ALA A 215 -11.55 -12.93 -15.60
C ALA A 215 -11.33 -13.06 -14.09
N GLY A 216 -10.28 -13.76 -13.69
CA GLY A 216 -9.97 -14.15 -12.31
C GLY A 216 -10.70 -15.40 -11.83
N HIS A 217 -11.59 -15.99 -12.65
CA HIS A 217 -12.32 -17.20 -12.27
C HIS A 217 -11.44 -18.46 -12.41
N LYS A 218 -11.33 -19.23 -11.32
CA LYS A 218 -10.66 -20.53 -11.33
C LYS A 218 -11.55 -21.58 -12.00
N ILE A 219 -11.06 -22.14 -13.10
CA ILE A 219 -11.70 -23.19 -13.87
C ILE A 219 -11.93 -24.42 -13.01
N ASN A 220 -13.18 -24.88 -12.99
CA ASN A 220 -13.60 -26.15 -12.42
C ASN A 220 -14.46 -26.90 -13.45
N GLU A 221 -14.79 -28.16 -13.18
CA GLU A 221 -15.53 -29.02 -14.13
C GLU A 221 -16.87 -28.41 -14.58
N VAL A 222 -17.59 -27.75 -13.67
CA VAL A 222 -18.87 -27.08 -13.98
C VAL A 222 -18.66 -25.93 -14.96
N SER A 223 -17.60 -25.15 -14.77
CA SER A 223 -17.25 -24.02 -15.63
C SER A 223 -16.82 -24.47 -17.02
N ILE A 224 -16.07 -25.58 -17.11
CA ILE A 224 -15.70 -26.22 -18.38
C ILE A 224 -16.95 -26.65 -19.15
N HIS A 225 -17.84 -27.40 -18.49
CA HIS A 225 -19.09 -27.85 -19.13
C HIS A 225 -19.96 -26.68 -19.60
N ARG A 226 -20.04 -25.61 -18.82
CA ARG A 226 -20.75 -24.39 -19.20
C ARG A 226 -20.11 -23.76 -20.44
N ILE A 227 -18.81 -23.50 -20.43
CA ILE A 227 -18.09 -22.91 -21.58
C ILE A 227 -18.26 -23.77 -22.84
N GLN A 228 -18.08 -25.09 -22.75
CA GLN A 228 -18.24 -26.00 -23.89
C GLN A 228 -19.65 -26.00 -24.47
N ASN A 229 -20.68 -25.96 -23.61
CA ASN A 229 -22.07 -25.87 -24.06
C ASN A 229 -22.35 -24.56 -24.81
N TYR A 230 -21.80 -23.44 -24.34
CA TYR A 230 -21.93 -22.17 -25.04
C TYR A 230 -21.17 -22.20 -26.38
N VAL A 231 -19.93 -22.69 -26.43
CA VAL A 231 -19.17 -22.83 -27.70
C VAL A 231 -19.95 -23.65 -28.74
N ARG A 232 -20.67 -24.69 -28.30
CA ARG A 232 -21.45 -25.56 -29.19
C ARG A 232 -22.77 -24.95 -29.66
N LEU A 233 -23.41 -24.08 -28.87
CA LEU A 233 -24.80 -23.66 -29.07
C LEU A 233 -24.98 -22.15 -29.34
N ARG A 234 -24.01 -21.32 -28.96
CA ARG A 234 -24.07 -19.85 -28.93
C ARG A 234 -22.66 -19.30 -29.19
N GLY A 235 -22.34 -18.95 -30.43
CA GLY A 235 -21.02 -18.48 -30.89
C GLY A 235 -20.21 -17.75 -29.80
N LEU A 236 -19.22 -18.46 -29.26
CA LEU A 236 -18.24 -17.96 -28.29
C LEU A 236 -16.90 -17.80 -29.00
N THR A 237 -16.04 -16.93 -28.47
CA THR A 237 -14.64 -16.89 -28.91
C THR A 237 -14.01 -18.29 -28.76
N PRO A 238 -13.32 -18.79 -29.80
CA PRO A 238 -12.83 -20.18 -29.82
C PRO A 238 -11.64 -20.42 -28.87
N THR A 239 -11.04 -19.34 -28.37
CA THR A 239 -9.85 -19.37 -27.54
C THR A 239 -10.02 -18.61 -26.22
N PHE A 240 -9.30 -19.07 -25.20
CA PHE A 240 -9.36 -18.63 -23.81
C PHE A 240 -7.93 -18.37 -23.33
N ILE A 241 -7.72 -17.36 -22.49
CA ILE A 241 -6.41 -17.06 -21.92
C ILE A 241 -6.36 -17.52 -20.48
N VAL A 242 -5.40 -18.38 -20.16
CA VAL A 242 -5.22 -18.98 -18.83
C VAL A 242 -3.80 -18.78 -18.29
N ASP A 243 -3.65 -18.88 -16.98
CA ASP A 243 -2.40 -18.76 -16.22
C ASP A 243 -1.41 -19.92 -16.38
N CYS A 244 -1.86 -21.10 -16.80
CA CYS A 244 -1.01 -22.28 -16.97
C CYS A 244 -1.55 -23.30 -18.01
N ARG A 245 -0.67 -24.03 -18.72
CA ARG A 245 -1.08 -25.13 -19.63
C ARG A 245 -1.50 -26.40 -18.89
N MET A 246 -0.79 -26.73 -17.81
CA MET A 246 -1.12 -27.86 -16.94
C MET A 246 -1.08 -27.37 -15.50
N PRO A 247 -2.23 -27.29 -14.81
CA PRO A 247 -2.24 -26.96 -13.40
C PRO A 247 -1.55 -28.08 -12.61
N SER A 248 -0.70 -27.71 -11.65
CA SER A 248 -0.18 -28.67 -10.67
C SER A 248 -1.34 -29.27 -9.90
N LEU A 249 -1.37 -30.59 -9.76
CA LEU A 249 -2.29 -31.29 -8.85
C LEU A 249 -1.87 -31.00 -7.41
N GLU A 250 -2.09 -29.77 -6.95
CA GLU A 250 -2.09 -29.48 -5.52
C GLU A 250 -3.41 -29.98 -4.93
N GLN A 251 -3.24 -30.84 -3.94
CA GLN A 251 -4.26 -31.63 -3.29
C GLN A 251 -5.28 -30.71 -2.60
N ASP A 252 -6.52 -30.74 -3.07
CA ASP A 252 -7.69 -30.45 -2.24
C ASP A 252 -7.74 -31.49 -1.10
N HIS A 253 -7.03 -31.19 -0.02
CA HIS A 253 -7.17 -31.87 1.26
C HIS A 253 -7.03 -30.87 2.40
N ASN A 254 -8.06 -30.04 2.57
CA ASN A 254 -8.58 -29.74 3.90
C ASN A 254 -9.90 -29.00 3.78
N ASP A 255 -11.00 -29.75 3.82
CA ASP A 255 -12.20 -29.35 4.56
C ASP A 255 -13.20 -30.51 4.57
N THR A 256 -13.04 -31.40 5.55
CA THR A 256 -14.12 -32.02 6.35
C THR A 256 -13.57 -33.17 7.19
N LYS A 257 -13.20 -32.89 8.44
CA LYS A 257 -13.37 -33.81 9.58
C LYS A 257 -13.02 -33.11 10.89
N GLY A 258 -14.05 -32.77 11.64
CA GLY A 258 -13.92 -32.20 12.98
C GLY A 258 -15.24 -31.74 13.59
N ALA A 259 -16.37 -32.35 13.21
CA ALA A 259 -17.55 -32.38 14.06
C ALA A 259 -17.42 -33.62 14.95
N LEU A 260 -17.10 -33.39 16.22
CA LEU A 260 -17.58 -34.07 17.44
C LEU A 260 -16.98 -33.36 18.65
#